data_AF-A0A2G9TUN7-F1
#
_entry.id   AF-A0A2G9TUN7-F1
#
_cell.length_a   1.000
_cell.length_b   1.000
_cell.length_c   1.000
_cell.angle_alpha   90.00
_cell.angle_beta   90.00
_cell.angle_gamma   90.00
#
_symmetry.space_group_name_H-M   'P 1'
#
loop_
_entity.id
_entity.type
_entity.pdbx_description
1 polymer ?
#
loop_
_entity_poly.entity_id
_entity_poly.type
_entity_poly.pdbx_seq_one_letter_code
_entity_poly.pdbx_strand_id
1 'polypeptide(L)'
;VIFYYCMKGRFPWQKASIMCKPYWEWEQWLKRKNPTLPKRWTTFSEKALKLMKKTLTPRVKDRWTAKDMRKCIAKEKLLKPVKSDDDDVFVYVPSEFVRHESHAKDGKKKSTLQHWISTTLTAMAEISEQVVSARDD
;
A
#
# COMPACT_ATOMS: atom_id res chain seq x y z
N VAL A 1 -14.06 7.36 -9.65
CA VAL A 1 -14.97 6.74 -8.66
C VAL A 1 -14.53 5.32 -8.34
N ILE A 2 -14.28 4.49 -9.36
CA ILE A 2 -13.83 3.09 -9.21
C ILE A 2 -12.64 2.95 -8.24
N PHE A 3 -11.57 3.75 -8.39
CA PHE A 3 -10.44 3.74 -7.45
C PHE A 3 -10.86 3.88 -5.97
N TYR A 4 -11.77 4.80 -5.66
CA TYR A 4 -12.25 4.98 -4.29
C TYR A 4 -12.99 3.73 -3.81
N TYR A 5 -13.87 3.17 -4.66
CA TYR A 5 -14.63 1.97 -4.34
C TYR A 5 -13.71 0.78 -4.05
N CYS A 6 -12.73 0.52 -4.93
CA CYS A 6 -11.77 -0.56 -4.74
C CYS A 6 -10.99 -0.43 -3.41
N MET A 7 -10.68 0.79 -2.98
CA MET A 7 -9.94 1.03 -1.73
C MET A 7 -10.81 1.07 -0.47
N LYS A 8 -12.12 1.30 -0.59
CA LYS A 8 -13.01 1.54 0.56
C LYS A 8 -14.19 0.59 0.67
N GLY A 9 -14.42 -0.26 -0.33
CA GLY A 9 -15.58 -1.15 -0.41
C GLY A 9 -16.92 -0.42 -0.50
N ARG A 10 -16.93 0.90 -0.79
CA ARG A 10 -18.15 1.72 -0.85
C ARG A 10 -17.96 2.93 -1.76
N PHE A 11 -19.06 3.45 -2.28
CA PHE A 11 -19.04 4.68 -3.09
C PHE A 11 -18.73 5.92 -2.25
N PRO A 12 -18.04 6.93 -2.83
CA PRO A 12 -17.75 8.17 -2.11
C PRO A 12 -19.02 8.99 -1.82
N TRP A 13 -20.03 8.88 -2.68
CA TRP A 13 -21.37 9.48 -2.59
C TRP A 13 -22.37 8.65 -3.40
N GLN A 14 -23.66 8.77 -3.07
CA GLN A 14 -24.74 8.10 -3.81
C GLN A 14 -25.06 8.81 -5.13
N LYS A 15 -25.07 10.15 -5.12
CA LYS A 15 -25.35 10.98 -6.29
C LYS A 15 -24.37 12.15 -6.35
N ALA A 16 -23.86 12.45 -7.54
CA ALA A 16 -23.04 13.64 -7.78
C ALA A 16 -23.92 14.88 -7.88
N SER A 17 -24.48 15.31 -6.75
CA SER A 17 -25.41 16.45 -6.65
C SER A 17 -25.19 17.20 -5.34
N ILE A 18 -25.43 18.51 -5.35
CA ILE A 18 -25.32 19.38 -4.17
C ILE A 18 -26.24 18.96 -3.01
N MET A 19 -27.31 18.22 -3.29
CA MET A 19 -28.21 17.66 -2.27
C MET A 19 -27.59 16.46 -1.54
N CYS A 20 -26.56 15.83 -2.13
CA CYS A 20 -25.84 14.72 -1.52
C CYS A 20 -24.69 15.27 -0.68
N LYS A 21 -24.85 15.30 0.65
CA LYS A 21 -23.87 15.87 1.59
C LYS A 21 -22.42 15.42 1.33
N PRO A 22 -22.09 14.12 1.14
CA PRO A 22 -20.71 13.70 0.88
C PRO A 22 -20.11 14.26 -0.43
N TYR A 23 -20.93 14.45 -1.46
CA TYR A 23 -20.50 15.07 -2.71
C TYR A 23 -20.32 16.58 -2.54
N TRP A 24 -21.28 17.23 -1.88
CA TRP A 24 -21.22 18.66 -1.61
C TRP A 24 -19.98 19.03 -0.78
N GLU A 25 -19.67 18.28 0.28
CA GLU A 25 -18.46 18.48 1.09
C GLU A 25 -17.18 18.39 0.25
N TRP A 26 -17.11 17.40 -0.64
CA TRP A 26 -15.99 17.25 -1.58
C TRP A 26 -15.88 18.47 -2.51
N GLU A 27 -16.99 18.93 -3.08
CA GLU A 27 -17.01 20.09 -3.97
C GLU A 27 -16.61 21.39 -3.26
N GLN A 28 -17.09 21.63 -2.04
CA GLN A 28 -16.71 22.82 -1.26
C GLN A 28 -15.22 22.82 -0.92
N TRP A 29 -14.68 21.65 -0.60
CA TRP A 29 -13.26 21.49 -0.34
C TRP A 29 -12.42 21.72 -1.61
N LEU A 30 -12.85 21.23 -2.78
CA LEU A 30 -12.19 21.52 -4.06
C LEU A 30 -12.17 23.02 -4.37
N LYS A 31 -13.27 23.72 -4.09
CA LYS A 31 -13.38 25.18 -4.28
C LYS A 31 -12.66 26.01 -3.21
N ARG A 32 -12.00 25.36 -2.24
CA ARG A 32 -11.37 26.00 -1.06
C ARG A 32 -12.34 26.85 -0.23
N LYS A 33 -13.66 26.60 -0.35
CA LYS A 33 -14.69 27.25 0.47
C LYS A 33 -14.76 26.63 1.86
N ASN A 34 -14.38 25.36 1.97
CA ASN A 34 -14.13 24.69 3.23
C ASN A 34 -12.66 24.21 3.26
N PRO A 35 -11.80 24.75 4.15
CA PRO A 35 -10.40 24.33 4.23
C PRO A 35 -10.25 22.91 4.80
N THR A 36 -11.24 22.43 5.56
CA THR A 36 -11.19 21.12 6.21
C THR A 36 -11.43 20.00 5.19
N LEU A 37 -10.50 19.04 5.15
CA LEU A 37 -10.64 17.83 4.34
C LEU A 37 -11.85 17.01 4.84
N PRO A 38 -12.78 16.57 3.98
CA PRO A 38 -13.93 15.82 4.45
C PRO A 38 -13.52 14.46 5.04
N LYS A 39 -14.16 14.05 6.13
CA LYS A 39 -13.80 12.86 6.93
C LYS A 39 -13.63 11.57 6.11
N ARG A 40 -14.39 11.41 5.02
CA ARG A 40 -14.31 10.23 4.13
C ARG A 40 -13.01 10.13 3.33
N TRP A 41 -12.22 11.20 3.31
CA TRP A 41 -11.02 11.36 2.50
C TRP A 41 -9.73 11.45 3.34
N THR A 42 -9.83 11.53 4.67
CA THR A 42 -8.67 11.69 5.58
C THR A 42 -7.70 10.52 5.55
N THR A 43 -8.16 9.33 5.16
CA THR A 43 -7.33 8.12 5.05
C THR A 43 -6.47 8.08 3.78
N PHE A 44 -6.67 9.00 2.83
CA PHE A 44 -5.90 9.03 1.59
C PHE A 44 -4.66 9.90 1.77
N SER A 45 -3.53 9.44 1.26
CA SER A 45 -2.32 10.26 1.18
C SER A 45 -2.52 11.48 0.28
N GLU A 46 -1.74 12.53 0.47
CA GLU A 46 -1.82 13.75 -0.37
C GLU A 46 -1.64 13.45 -1.86
N LYS A 47 -0.79 12.47 -2.18
CA LYS A 47 -0.55 11.99 -3.55
C LYS A 47 -1.80 11.34 -4.15
N ALA A 48 -2.47 10.49 -3.38
CA ALA A 48 -3.73 9.88 -3.80
C ALA A 48 -4.85 10.94 -3.92
N LEU A 49 -4.90 11.90 -2.98
CA LEU A 49 -5.82 13.02 -3.03
C LEU A 49 -5.60 13.88 -4.28
N LYS A 50 -4.35 14.14 -4.68
CA LYS A 50 -4.04 14.85 -5.92
C LYS A 50 -4.65 14.18 -7.15
N LEU A 51 -4.51 12.85 -7.26
CA LEU A 51 -5.13 12.05 -8.31
C LEU A 51 -6.67 12.14 -8.25
N MET A 52 -7.26 12.00 -7.05
CA MET A 52 -8.71 12.07 -6.86
C MET A 52 -9.27 13.45 -7.20
N LYS A 53 -8.61 14.55 -6.81
CA LYS A 53 -8.99 15.93 -7.14
C LYS A 53 -9.12 16.14 -8.65
N LYS A 54 -8.16 15.63 -9.41
CA LYS A 54 -8.08 15.81 -10.86
C LYS A 54 -9.03 14.92 -11.65
N THR A 55 -9.46 13.80 -11.07
CA THR A 55 -10.35 12.84 -11.75
C THR A 55 -11.81 12.98 -11.33
N LEU A 56 -12.07 13.51 -10.13
CA LEU A 56 -13.40 13.73 -9.56
C LEU A 56 -13.78 15.21 -9.49
N THR A 57 -13.16 16.05 -10.33
CA THR A 57 -13.61 17.44 -10.49
C THR A 57 -14.97 17.47 -11.23
N PRO A 58 -15.92 18.31 -10.80
CA PRO A 58 -17.23 18.42 -11.46
C PRO A 58 -17.11 18.83 -12.93
N ARG A 59 -16.19 19.75 -13.24
CA ARG A 59 -15.99 20.31 -14.59
C ARG A 59 -15.30 19.28 -15.49
N VAL A 60 -16.04 18.76 -16.46
CA VAL A 60 -15.58 17.69 -17.37
C VAL A 60 -14.28 18.06 -18.08
N LYS A 61 -14.18 19.31 -18.57
CA LYS A 61 -12.99 19.81 -19.28
C LYS A 61 -11.72 19.87 -18.42
N ASP A 62 -11.86 19.91 -17.10
CA ASP A 62 -10.73 19.96 -16.17
C ASP A 62 -10.34 18.55 -15.68
N ARG A 63 -11.08 17.51 -16.09
CA ARG A 63 -10.81 16.13 -15.69
C ARG A 63 -9.60 15.61 -16.45
N TRP A 64 -8.73 14.93 -15.72
CA TRP A 64 -7.61 14.22 -16.32
C TRP A 64 -8.06 13.04 -17.18
N THR A 65 -7.35 12.85 -18.28
CA THR A 65 -7.48 11.66 -19.12
C THR A 65 -6.80 10.46 -18.44
N ALA A 66 -7.08 9.25 -18.93
CA ALA A 66 -6.39 8.05 -18.46
C ALA A 66 -4.85 8.15 -18.63
N LYS A 67 -4.38 8.84 -19.68
CA LYS A 67 -2.96 9.08 -19.94
C LYS A 67 -2.33 9.95 -18.85
N ASP A 68 -3.01 11.03 -18.46
CA ASP A 68 -2.54 11.92 -17.39
C ASP A 68 -2.55 11.24 -16.02
N MET A 69 -3.58 10.43 -15.77
CA MET A 69 -3.67 9.60 -14.56
C MET A 69 -2.48 8.63 -14.47
N ARG A 70 -2.17 7.91 -15.55
CA ARG A 70 -1.04 6.97 -15.61
C ARG A 70 0.28 7.67 -15.31
N LYS A 71 0.52 8.84 -15.91
CA LYS A 71 1.70 9.67 -15.63
C LYS A 71 1.79 10.07 -14.15
N CYS A 72 0.68 10.50 -13.55
CA CYS A 72 0.65 10.86 -12.14
C CYS A 72 0.92 9.66 -11.24
N ILE A 73 0.34 8.50 -11.54
CA ILE A 73 0.52 7.28 -10.77
C ILE A 73 2.01 6.87 -10.74
N ALA A 74 2.65 6.87 -11.91
CA ALA A 74 4.08 6.57 -12.03
C ALA A 74 4.94 7.62 -11.30
N LYS A 75 4.71 8.91 -11.56
CA LYS A 75 5.48 10.02 -10.98
C LYS A 75 5.41 10.03 -9.46
N GLU A 76 4.22 9.84 -8.90
CA GLU A 76 3.99 9.91 -7.46
C GLU A 76 4.35 8.59 -6.74
N LYS A 77 4.73 7.54 -7.50
CA LYS A 77 4.98 6.17 -7.01
C LYS A 77 3.79 5.63 -6.21
N LEU A 78 2.58 5.80 -6.75
CA LEU A 78 1.34 5.35 -6.11
C LEU A 78 1.14 3.84 -6.18
N LEU A 79 1.89 3.17 -7.05
CA LEU A 79 1.96 1.71 -7.14
C LEU A 79 3.29 1.26 -6.54
N LYS A 80 3.26 0.15 -5.80
CA LYS A 80 4.49 -0.56 -5.46
C LYS A 80 4.85 -1.44 -6.65
N PRO A 81 6.11 -1.45 -7.11
CA PRO A 81 6.54 -2.47 -8.05
C PRO A 81 6.44 -3.82 -7.34
N VAL A 82 5.60 -4.71 -7.84
CA VAL A 82 5.68 -6.12 -7.48
C VAL A 82 6.71 -6.70 -8.44
N LYS A 83 7.82 -7.22 -7.90
CA LYS A 83 8.80 -7.93 -8.72
C LYS A 83 8.18 -9.27 -9.10
N SER A 84 7.63 -9.38 -10.31
CA SER A 84 7.45 -10.65 -11.01
C SER A 84 8.42 -10.66 -12.19
N ASP A 85 9.14 -11.77 -12.38
CA ASP A 85 10.13 -11.94 -13.46
C ASP A 85 9.51 -12.02 -14.87
N ASP A 86 8.20 -11.92 -14.99
CA ASP A 86 7.47 -11.82 -16.25
C ASP A 86 6.55 -10.59 -16.15
N ASP A 87 6.70 -9.68 -17.12
CA ASP A 87 5.98 -8.42 -17.34
C ASP A 87 5.44 -7.71 -16.08
N ASP A 88 6.13 -6.63 -15.65
CA ASP A 88 5.82 -5.79 -14.48
C ASP A 88 4.30 -5.60 -14.18
N VAL A 89 3.73 -6.51 -13.37
CA VAL A 89 2.35 -6.43 -12.91
C VAL A 89 2.30 -5.50 -11.70
N PHE A 90 1.73 -4.31 -11.87
CA PHE A 90 1.56 -3.39 -10.76
C PHE A 90 0.29 -3.72 -9.94
N VAL A 91 0.47 -4.26 -8.73
CA VAL A 91 -0.64 -4.58 -7.81
C VAL A 91 -0.79 -3.49 -6.74
N TYR A 92 -2.03 -3.11 -6.44
CA TYR A 92 -2.35 -2.25 -5.30
C TYR A 92 -2.25 -3.07 -4.01
N VAL A 93 -1.29 -2.72 -3.14
CA VAL A 93 -1.15 -3.33 -1.81
C VAL A 93 -1.68 -2.34 -0.76
N PRO A 94 -2.80 -2.64 -0.07
CA PRO A 94 -3.33 -1.78 0.99
C PRO A 94 -2.31 -1.58 2.11
N SER A 95 -2.28 -0.37 2.69
CA SER A 95 -1.29 0.02 3.70
C SER A 95 -1.32 -0.85 4.96
N GLU A 96 -2.47 -1.46 5.27
CA GLU A 96 -2.62 -2.40 6.39
C GLU A 96 -1.87 -3.73 6.20
N PHE A 97 -1.48 -4.06 4.96
CA PHE A 97 -0.62 -5.21 4.64
C PHE A 97 0.86 -4.83 4.52
N VAL A 98 1.20 -3.55 4.66
CA VAL A 98 2.57 -3.06 4.60
C VAL A 98 3.12 -3.03 6.03
N ARG A 99 3.81 -4.09 6.43
CA ARG A 99 4.67 -4.04 7.62
C ARG A 99 5.71 -2.94 7.39
N HIS A 100 5.70 -1.91 8.24
CA HIS A 100 6.78 -0.94 8.32
C HIS A 100 8.01 -1.64 8.90
N GLU A 101 8.88 -2.19 8.06
CA GLU A 101 10.25 -2.41 8.49
C GLU A 101 10.97 -1.07 8.43
N SER A 102 11.10 -0.46 9.60
CA SER A 102 12.02 0.65 9.84
C SER A 102 13.42 0.21 9.44
N HIS A 103 14.07 0.98 8.56
CA HIS A 103 15.48 0.82 8.25
C HIS A 103 16.31 0.96 9.55
N ALA A 104 16.78 -0.17 10.07
CA ALA A 104 17.96 -0.25 10.91
C ALA A 104 19.08 -0.90 10.08
N LYS A 105 20.26 -0.31 10.23
CA LYS A 105 21.50 -0.46 9.46
C LYS A 105 21.92 -1.89 9.12
N ASP A 106 22.67 -1.95 8.02
CA ASP A 106 23.57 -2.99 7.54
C ASP A 106 23.90 -4.09 8.56
N GLY A 107 23.52 -5.31 8.18
CA GLY A 107 23.86 -6.54 8.86
C GLY A 107 23.23 -7.66 8.06
N LYS A 108 24.05 -8.47 7.41
CA LYS A 108 23.67 -9.58 6.54
C LYS A 108 22.79 -10.57 7.33
N LYS A 109 21.48 -10.32 7.41
CA LYS A 109 20.53 -11.18 8.10
C LYS A 109 20.44 -12.48 7.30
N LYS A 110 21.11 -13.52 7.79
CA LYS A 110 20.96 -14.88 7.26
C LYS A 110 19.47 -15.19 7.24
N SER A 111 18.97 -15.62 6.07
CA SER A 111 17.57 -16.00 5.85
C SER A 111 17.07 -16.81 7.04
N THR A 112 15.83 -16.56 7.50
CA THR A 112 15.21 -17.32 8.60
C THR A 112 15.38 -18.82 8.37
N LEU A 113 15.24 -19.28 7.12
CA LEU A 113 15.47 -20.66 6.72
C LEU A 113 16.90 -21.14 7.01
N GLN A 114 17.92 -20.33 6.72
CA GLN A 114 19.33 -20.65 6.99
C GLN A 114 19.61 -20.72 8.50
N HIS A 115 18.94 -19.89 9.29
CA HIS A 115 19.03 -19.97 10.76
C HIS A 115 18.41 -21.27 11.27
N TRP A 116 17.21 -21.64 10.80
CA TRP A 116 16.58 -22.92 11.17
C TRP A 116 17.43 -24.14 10.79
N ILE A 117 18.02 -24.13 9.59
CA ILE A 117 18.92 -25.20 9.13
C ILE A 117 20.15 -25.29 10.05
N SER A 118 20.80 -24.16 10.35
CA SER A 118 21.99 -24.15 11.21
C SER A 118 21.69 -24.65 12.62
N THR A 119 20.60 -24.19 13.23
CA THR A 119 20.21 -24.61 14.59
C THR A 119 19.90 -26.11 14.63
N THR A 120 19.24 -26.64 13.60
CA THR A 120 18.92 -28.07 13.53
C THR A 120 20.19 -28.92 13.39
N LEU A 121 21.14 -28.51 12.55
CA LEU A 121 22.40 -29.22 12.36
C LEU A 121 23.26 -29.22 13.63
N THR A 122 23.31 -28.10 14.36
CA THR A 122 24.02 -28.02 15.65
C THR A 122 23.39 -28.94 16.69
N ALA A 123 22.06 -28.92 16.83
CA ALA A 123 21.37 -29.81 17.77
C ALA A 123 21.59 -31.30 17.42
N MET A 124 21.60 -31.66 16.14
CA MET A 124 21.91 -33.03 15.70
C MET A 124 23.34 -33.45 16.03
N ALA A 125 24.31 -32.54 15.91
CA ALA A 125 25.70 -32.81 16.26
C ALA A 125 25.86 -33.03 17.77
N GLU A 126 25.24 -32.18 18.60
CA GLU A 126 25.26 -32.32 20.07
C GLU A 126 24.62 -33.64 20.53
N ILE A 127 23.49 -34.03 19.93
CA ILE A 127 22.84 -35.32 20.22
C ILE A 127 23.76 -36.48 19.81
N SER A 128 24.39 -36.38 18.63
CA SER A 128 25.33 -37.42 18.18
C SER A 128 26.52 -37.56 19.12
N GLU A 129 27.06 -36.45 19.63
CA GLU A 129 28.19 -36.47 20.56
C GLU A 129 27.79 -37.07 21.91
N GLN A 130 26.63 -36.69 22.46
CA GLN A 130 26.11 -37.28 23.70
C GLN A 130 25.86 -38.79 23.59
N VAL A 131 25.37 -39.27 22.44
CA VAL A 131 25.12 -40.71 22.20
C VAL A 131 26.44 -41.49 22.03
N VAL A 132 27.49 -40.86 21.50
CA VAL A 132 28.82 -41.47 21.42
C VAL A 132 29.47 -41.50 22.80
N SER A 133 29.47 -40.39 23.54
CA SER A 133 30.04 -40.34 24.89
C SER A 133 29.35 -41.27 25.87
N ALA A 134 28.02 -41.45 25.78
CA ALA A 134 27.29 -42.39 26.63
C ALA A 134 27.53 -43.88 26.31
N ARG A 135 28.30 -44.20 25.25
CA ARG A 135 28.72 -45.56 24.90
C ARG A 135 30.15 -45.89 25.36
N ASP A 136 30.95 -44.88 25.69
CA ASP A 136 32.35 -45.02 26.09
C ASP A 136 32.56 -44.95 27.64
N ASP A 137 31.47 -44.83 28.42
CA ASP A 137 31.40 -45.13 29.87
C ASP A 137 30.85 -46.55 30.11
#